data_AF-A0A7V9T8U2-F1
#
_entry.id   AF-A0A7V9T8U2-F1
#
_cell.length_a   1.000
_cell.length_b   1.000
_cell.length_c   1.000
_cell.angle_alpha   90.00
_cell.angle_beta   90.00
_cell.angle_gamma   90.00
#
_symmetry.space_group_name_H-M   'P 1'
#
loop_
_entity.id
_entity.type
_entity.pdbx_description
1 polymer ?
#
loop_
_entity_poly.entity_id
_entity_poly.type
_entity_poly.pdbx_seq_one_letter_code
_entity_poly.pdbx_strand_id
1 'polypeptide(L)'
;ATVSALEPSETFSIVRDEFFRLTTRHPGVKDCLLALLGEQIRRANERIVVAHYLDAESRVRWALLQLVATYQAGEEIAIALTQEQLAEFSGTARATVNRVLREEARGAVALERGRVRVLEPGELERRVRGVPRV
;
A
#
# COMPACT_ATOMS: atom_id res chain seq x y z
N ALA A 1 -4.14 -12.62 -12.05
CA ALA A 1 -4.13 -11.54 -11.06
C ALA A 1 -5.45 -11.59 -10.31
N THR A 2 -5.43 -11.58 -8.99
CA THR A 2 -6.63 -11.55 -8.13
C THR A 2 -6.71 -10.19 -7.45
N VAL A 3 -7.93 -9.75 -7.15
CA VAL A 3 -8.20 -8.56 -6.32
C VAL A 3 -9.02 -9.04 -5.14
N SER A 4 -8.65 -8.60 -3.93
CA SER A 4 -9.36 -8.95 -2.70
C SER A 4 -9.70 -7.67 -1.93
N ALA A 5 -10.88 -7.63 -1.34
CA ALA A 5 -11.30 -6.53 -0.47
C ALA A 5 -10.76 -6.78 0.96
N LEU A 6 -10.18 -5.75 1.57
CA LEU A 6 -9.71 -5.82 2.97
C LEU A 6 -10.84 -5.56 3.98
N GLU A 7 -11.88 -4.87 3.54
CA GLU A 7 -13.06 -4.50 4.31
C GLU A 7 -14.32 -4.56 3.42
N PRO A 8 -15.53 -4.57 3.99
CA PRO A 8 -16.76 -4.46 3.20
C PRO A 8 -16.68 -3.28 2.22
N SER A 9 -16.77 -3.57 0.92
CA SER A 9 -16.52 -2.60 -0.14
C SER A 9 -17.59 -2.70 -1.21
N GLU A 10 -17.92 -1.56 -1.83
CA GLU A 10 -18.75 -1.48 -3.02
C GLU A 10 -17.87 -1.13 -4.23
N THR A 11 -18.15 -1.75 -5.37
CA THR A 11 -17.40 -1.49 -6.62
C THR A 11 -18.36 -1.40 -7.79
N PHE A 12 -17.97 -0.61 -8.79
CA PHE A 12 -18.64 -0.57 -10.09
C PHE A 12 -17.82 -1.35 -11.10
N SER A 13 -18.47 -2.24 -11.84
CA SER A 13 -17.85 -3.01 -12.92
C SER A 13 -18.34 -2.51 -14.27
N ILE A 14 -17.42 -2.27 -15.19
CA ILE A 14 -17.73 -1.98 -16.59
C ILE A 14 -17.18 -3.13 -17.42
N VAL A 15 -18.03 -3.74 -18.25
CA VAL A 15 -17.58 -4.80 -19.16
C VAL A 15 -16.82 -4.22 -20.34
N ARG A 16 -15.88 -4.99 -20.89
CA ARG A 16 -14.94 -4.55 -21.92
C ARG A 16 -15.60 -3.81 -23.08
N ASP A 17 -16.66 -4.36 -23.66
CA ASP A 17 -17.32 -3.77 -24.83
C ASP A 17 -18.04 -2.45 -24.50
N GLU A 18 -18.59 -2.35 -23.30
CA GLU A 18 -19.20 -1.12 -22.81
C GLU A 18 -18.16 -0.04 -22.56
N PHE A 19 -17.02 -0.40 -21.99
CA PHE A 19 -15.88 0.49 -21.83
C PHE A 19 -15.43 1.05 -23.19
N PHE A 20 -15.26 0.22 -24.22
CA PHE A 20 -14.89 0.70 -25.55
C PHE A 20 -15.96 1.65 -26.13
N ARG A 21 -17.26 1.33 -25.99
CA ARG A 21 -18.33 2.24 -26.41
C ARG A 21 -18.28 3.58 -25.67
N LEU A 22 -18.01 3.57 -24.36
CA LEU A 22 -17.84 4.78 -23.55
C LEU A 22 -16.67 5.63 -24.07
N THR A 23 -15.52 5.01 -24.37
CA THR A 23 -14.35 5.75 -24.89
C THR A 23 -14.57 6.40 -26.25
N THR A 24 -15.47 5.86 -27.08
CA THR A 24 -15.85 6.48 -28.37
C THR A 24 -16.85 7.62 -28.17
N ARG A 25 -17.81 7.48 -27.26
CA ARG A 25 -18.83 8.52 -26.99
C ARG A 25 -18.29 9.69 -26.18
N HIS A 26 -17.32 9.43 -25.30
CA HIS A 26 -16.76 10.42 -24.38
C HIS A 26 -15.22 10.39 -24.47
N PRO A 27 -14.61 11.17 -25.39
CA PRO A 27 -13.16 11.16 -25.59
C PRO A 27 -12.34 11.41 -24.32
N GLY A 28 -12.83 12.23 -23.38
CA GLY A 28 -12.18 12.50 -22.10
C GLY A 28 -11.99 11.26 -21.20
N VAL A 29 -12.71 10.16 -21.46
CA VAL A 29 -12.47 8.87 -20.79
C VAL A 29 -11.07 8.34 -21.13
N LYS A 30 -10.57 8.58 -22.35
CA LYS A 30 -9.22 8.17 -22.75
C LYS A 30 -8.15 8.98 -22.00
N ASP A 31 -8.36 10.28 -21.82
CA ASP A 31 -7.43 11.14 -21.08
C ASP A 31 -7.36 10.70 -19.61
N CYS A 32 -8.52 10.40 -19.00
CA CYS A 32 -8.58 9.81 -17.66
C CYS A 32 -7.84 8.47 -17.58
N LEU A 33 -8.04 7.58 -18.56
CA LEU A 33 -7.33 6.30 -18.61
C LEU A 33 -5.81 6.48 -18.73
N LEU A 34 -5.35 7.38 -19.59
CA LEU A 34 -3.93 7.68 -19.75
C LEU A 34 -3.31 8.23 -18.45
N ALA A 35 -4.02 9.12 -17.76
CA ALA A 35 -3.58 9.61 -16.45
C ALA A 35 -3.47 8.48 -15.42
N LEU A 36 -4.49 7.61 -15.33
CA LEU A 36 -4.50 6.45 -14.45
C LEU A 36 -3.36 5.46 -14.77
N LEU A 37 -3.13 5.17 -16.05
CA LEU A 37 -2.03 4.29 -16.49
C LEU A 37 -0.66 4.89 -16.17
N GLY A 38 -0.47 6.18 -16.40
CA GLY A 38 0.76 6.89 -16.04
C GLY A 38 1.03 6.83 -14.53
N GLU A 39 -0.02 6.92 -13.72
CA GLU A 39 0.06 6.74 -12.27
C GLU A 39 0.40 5.28 -11.89
N GLN A 40 -0.18 4.29 -12.56
CA GLN A 40 0.20 2.89 -12.33
C GLN A 40 1.68 2.63 -12.66
N ILE A 41 2.22 3.24 -13.72
CA ILE A 41 3.63 3.13 -14.08
C ILE A 41 4.53 3.77 -13.01
N ARG A 42 4.19 4.97 -12.51
CA ARG A 42 4.94 5.60 -11.41
C ARG A 42 4.99 4.72 -10.16
N ARG A 43 3.84 4.18 -9.73
CA ARG A 43 3.75 3.26 -8.60
C ARG A 43 4.56 1.97 -8.81
N ALA A 44 4.58 1.44 -10.04
CA ALA A 44 5.40 0.28 -10.36
C ALA A 44 6.91 0.59 -10.26
N ASN A 45 7.34 1.76 -10.74
CA ASN A 45 8.73 2.20 -10.63
C ASN A 45 9.15 2.43 -9.18
N GLU A 46 8.30 3.05 -8.35
CA GLU A 46 8.57 3.21 -6.92
C GLU A 46 8.74 1.86 -6.21
N ARG A 47 7.91 0.86 -6.55
CA ARG A 47 8.06 -0.50 -6.01
C ARG A 47 9.40 -1.13 -6.39
N ILE A 48 9.89 -0.90 -7.61
CA ILE A 48 11.21 -1.37 -8.05
C ILE A 48 12.32 -0.70 -7.24
N VAL A 49 12.26 0.63 -7.07
CA VAL A 49 13.21 1.39 -6.23
C VAL A 49 13.20 0.82 -4.80
N VAL A 50 12.03 0.70 -4.18
CA VAL A 50 11.87 0.14 -2.84
C VAL A 50 12.46 -1.28 -2.75
N ALA A 51 12.21 -2.14 -3.74
CA ALA A 51 12.75 -3.51 -3.75
C ALA A 51 14.28 -3.56 -3.85
N HIS A 52 14.90 -2.63 -4.59
CA HIS A 52 16.34 -2.58 -4.77
C HIS A 52 17.10 -1.91 -3.62
N TYR A 53 16.52 -0.87 -3.03
CA TYR A 53 17.23 -0.01 -2.08
C TYR A 53 16.87 -0.28 -0.62
N LEU A 54 15.68 -0.79 -0.33
CA LEU A 54 15.28 -1.11 1.04
C LEU A 54 15.55 -2.58 1.36
N ASP A 55 16.12 -2.81 2.53
CA ASP A 55 16.15 -4.14 3.11
C ASP A 55 14.73 -4.64 3.43
N ALA A 56 14.59 -5.94 3.66
CA ALA A 56 13.28 -6.57 3.84
C ALA A 56 12.49 -5.95 5.00
N GLU A 57 13.14 -5.48 6.06
CA GLU A 57 12.44 -4.89 7.20
C GLU A 57 11.98 -3.46 6.91
N SER A 58 12.83 -2.67 6.27
CA SER A 58 12.51 -1.31 5.83
C SER A 58 11.36 -1.31 4.83
N ARG A 59 11.24 -2.36 3.99
CA ARG A 59 10.05 -2.55 3.14
C ARG A 59 8.76 -2.76 3.92
N VAL A 60 8.79 -3.47 5.06
CA VAL A 60 7.61 -3.63 5.92
C VAL A 60 7.21 -2.30 6.55
N ARG A 61 8.18 -1.53 7.06
CA ARG A 61 7.94 -0.19 7.63
C ARG A 61 7.39 0.77 6.57
N TRP A 62 8.00 0.76 5.38
CA TRP A 62 7.54 1.56 4.25
C TRP A 62 6.12 1.19 3.82
N ALA A 63 5.79 -0.10 3.77
CA ALA A 63 4.44 -0.57 3.49
C ALA A 63 3.40 -0.01 4.46
N LEU A 64 3.71 0.03 5.76
CA LEU A 64 2.81 0.63 6.77
C LEU A 64 2.60 2.12 6.52
N LEU A 65 3.66 2.87 6.21
CA LEU A 65 3.58 4.31 5.90
C LEU A 65 2.72 4.57 4.65
N GLN A 66 2.86 3.74 3.61
CA GLN A 66 2.03 3.82 2.40
C GLN A 66 0.56 3.54 2.68
N LEU A 67 0.26 2.57 3.54
CA LEU A 67 -1.11 2.29 3.96
C LEU A 67 -1.69 3.47 4.75
N VAL A 68 -0.95 4.05 5.70
CA VAL A 68 -1.38 5.26 6.43
C VAL A 68 -1.69 6.42 5.47
N ALA A 69 -0.82 6.67 4.49
CA ALA A 69 -1.05 7.71 3.49
C ALA A 69 -2.31 7.47 2.64
N THR A 70 -2.66 6.20 2.40
CA THR A 70 -3.81 5.81 1.57
C THR A 70 -5.14 6.00 2.29
N TYR A 71 -5.21 5.73 3.60
CA TYR A 71 -6.47 5.76 4.37
C TYR A 71 -6.92 7.18 4.81
N GLN A 72 -6.30 8.24 4.27
CA GLN A 72 -6.51 9.68 4.57
C GLN A 72 -6.23 10.10 6.03
N ALA A 73 -5.37 11.11 6.17
CA ALA A 73 -4.92 11.65 7.45
C ALA A 73 -6.06 12.34 8.22
N GLY A 74 -6.45 11.77 9.36
CA GLY A 74 -7.50 12.34 10.22
C GLY A 74 -7.49 11.87 11.67
N GLU A 75 -7.04 10.64 11.97
CA GLU A 75 -6.87 10.11 13.34
C GLU A 75 -6.09 8.78 13.27
N GLU A 76 -5.76 8.17 14.42
CA GLU A 76 -5.08 6.86 14.50
C GLU A 76 -5.79 5.79 13.64
N ILE A 77 -5.22 5.46 12.48
CA ILE A 77 -5.83 4.49 11.55
C ILE A 77 -5.41 3.07 11.95
N ALA A 78 -6.39 2.28 12.39
CA ALA A 78 -6.25 0.83 12.53
C ALA A 78 -6.56 0.16 11.18
N ILE A 79 -5.51 -0.27 10.47
CA ILE A 79 -5.64 -0.91 9.16
C ILE A 79 -6.02 -2.37 9.36
N ALA A 80 -7.16 -2.78 8.79
CA ALA A 80 -7.62 -4.16 8.79
C ALA A 80 -6.83 -5.02 7.79
N LEU A 81 -5.61 -5.41 8.19
CA LEU A 81 -4.83 -6.39 7.45
C LEU A 81 -4.11 -7.40 8.34
N THR A 82 -4.07 -8.64 7.86
CA THR A 82 -3.31 -9.73 8.47
C THR A 82 -1.82 -9.61 8.17
N GLN A 83 -0.98 -10.27 8.97
CA GLN A 83 0.46 -10.33 8.72
C GLN A 83 0.81 -10.96 7.36
N GLU A 84 -0.02 -11.87 6.85
CA GLU A 84 0.14 -12.47 5.52
C GLU A 84 -0.10 -11.43 4.43
N GLN A 85 -1.21 -10.68 4.52
CA GLN A 85 -1.51 -9.61 3.57
C GLN A 85 -0.45 -8.50 3.62
N LEU A 86 0.10 -8.18 4.79
CA LEU A 86 1.21 -7.25 4.91
C LEU A 86 2.51 -7.80 4.29
N ALA A 87 2.74 -9.11 4.38
CA ALA A 87 3.88 -9.77 3.74
C ALA A 87 3.76 -9.69 2.22
N GLU A 88 2.59 -10.00 1.67
CA GLU A 88 2.28 -9.85 0.25
C GLU A 88 2.46 -8.39 -0.22
N PHE A 89 1.92 -7.44 0.55
CA PHE A 89 1.99 -6.01 0.20
C PHE A 89 3.42 -5.46 0.25
N SER A 90 4.23 -5.88 1.22
CA SER A 90 5.63 -5.46 1.37
C SER A 90 6.62 -6.25 0.50
N GLY A 91 6.17 -7.33 -0.16
CA GLY A 91 7.05 -8.24 -0.89
C GLY A 91 8.06 -8.92 0.02
N THR A 92 7.62 -9.38 1.19
CA THR A 92 8.46 -10.03 2.20
C THR A 92 7.83 -11.34 2.69
N ALA A 93 8.55 -12.09 3.52
CA ALA A 93 8.00 -13.25 4.19
C ALA A 93 7.25 -12.84 5.46
N ARG A 94 6.19 -13.58 5.82
CA ARG A 94 5.45 -13.39 7.07
C ARG A 94 6.33 -13.38 8.33
N ALA A 95 7.38 -14.19 8.35
CA ALA A 95 8.34 -14.21 9.46
C ALA A 95 9.04 -12.84 9.65
N THR A 96 9.39 -12.17 8.55
CA THR A 96 9.96 -10.81 8.57
C THR A 96 8.95 -9.81 9.11
N VAL A 97 7.71 -9.85 8.59
CA VAL A 97 6.63 -8.99 9.08
C VAL A 97 6.43 -9.16 10.59
N ASN A 98 6.32 -10.39 11.08
CA ASN A 98 6.14 -10.65 12.51
C ASN A 98 7.29 -10.10 13.37
N ARG A 99 8.53 -10.20 12.88
CA ARG A 99 9.69 -9.68 13.59
C ARG A 99 9.65 -8.15 13.66
N VAL A 100 9.38 -7.49 12.52
CA VAL A 100 9.26 -6.02 12.46
C VAL A 100 8.10 -5.54 13.34
N LEU A 101 6.92 -6.13 13.22
CA LEU A 101 5.76 -5.73 14.04
C LEU A 101 6.01 -5.89 15.54
N ARG A 102 6.74 -6.93 15.98
CA ARG A 102 7.14 -7.08 17.40
C ARG A 102 8.12 -6.00 17.85
N GLU A 103 9.03 -5.58 16.98
CA GLU A 103 9.97 -4.49 17.28
C GLU A 103 9.25 -3.15 17.37
N GLU A 104 8.38 -2.86 16.40
CA GLU A 104 7.62 -1.61 16.33
C GLU A 104 6.53 -1.52 17.40
N ALA A 105 6.05 -2.65 17.94
CA ALA A 105 5.08 -2.71 19.04
C ALA A 105 5.58 -2.05 20.35
N ARG A 106 6.84 -1.62 20.41
CA ARG A 106 7.44 -0.86 21.52
C ARG A 106 7.06 0.63 21.53
N GLY A 107 6.18 1.07 20.64
CA GLY A 107 5.65 2.43 20.65
C GLY A 107 5.30 3.01 19.28
N ALA A 108 5.77 2.41 18.19
CA ALA A 108 5.49 2.91 16.85
C ALA A 108 4.21 2.32 16.24
N VAL A 109 3.83 1.10 16.64
CA VAL A 109 2.57 0.45 16.24
C VAL A 109 1.87 -0.19 17.42
N ALA A 110 0.54 -0.30 17.35
CA ALA A 110 -0.26 -1.19 18.19
C ALA A 110 -0.80 -2.37 17.36
N LEU A 111 -0.72 -3.57 17.93
CA LEU A 111 -1.21 -4.79 17.29
C LEU A 111 -2.54 -5.19 17.91
N GLU A 112 -3.55 -5.31 17.05
CA GLU A 112 -4.89 -5.78 17.41
C GLU A 112 -5.20 -7.06 16.63
N ARG A 113 -6.27 -7.77 17.00
CA ARG A 113 -6.65 -8.99 16.30
C ARG A 113 -7.07 -8.69 14.86
N GLY A 114 -6.21 -9.04 13.91
CA GLY A 114 -6.43 -8.81 12.47
C GLY A 114 -6.29 -7.35 12.03
N ARG A 115 -5.72 -6.50 12.89
CA ARG A 115 -5.54 -5.06 12.61
C ARG A 115 -4.16 -4.60 13.08
N VAL A 116 -3.57 -3.68 12.34
CA VAL A 116 -2.33 -2.98 12.72
C VAL A 116 -2.62 -1.50 12.75
N ARG A 117 -2.36 -0.86 13.88
CA ARG A 117 -2.49 0.58 14.06
C ARG A 117 -1.12 1.22 14.11
N VAL A 118 -0.90 2.25 13.29
CA VAL A 118 0.34 3.03 13.34
C VAL A 118 0.13 4.21 14.28
N LEU A 119 0.93 4.28 15.34
CA LEU A 119 0.85 5.31 16.38
C LEU A 119 1.79 6.48 16.07
N GLU A 120 3.02 6.15 15.67
CA GLU A 120 4.08 7.13 15.42
C GLU A 120 4.67 6.94 14.01
N PRO A 121 4.05 7.50 12.95
CA PRO A 121 4.57 7.40 11.59
C PRO A 121 6.00 7.94 11.45
N GLY A 122 6.34 9.01 12.17
CA GLY A 122 7.69 9.60 12.13
C GLY A 122 8.78 8.69 12.70
N GLU A 123 8.46 7.87 13.72
CA GLU A 123 9.38 6.84 14.22
C GLU A 123 9.61 5.73 13.20
N LEU A 124 8.54 5.27 12.52
CA LEU A 124 8.66 4.28 11.45
C LEU A 124 9.53 4.81 10.30
N GLU A 125 9.30 6.06 9.89
CA GLU A 125 10.07 6.70 8.81
C GLU A 125 11.56 6.79 9.15
N ARG A 126 11.92 7.20 10.39
CA ARG A 126 13.32 7.23 10.85
C ARG A 126 14.00 5.86 10.81
N ARG A 127 13.24 4.77 10.93
CA ARG A 127 13.76 3.38 10.95
C ARG A 127 13.82 2.74 9.56
N VAL A 128 13.30 3.40 8.52
CA VAL A 128 13.48 2.98 7.12
C VAL A 128 14.93 3.27 6.71
N ARG A 129 15.70 2.21 6.41
CA ARG A 129 17.09 2.31 5.98
C ARG A 129 17.19 2.02 4.47
N GLY A 130 17.81 2.93 3.72
CA GLY A 130 18.16 2.71 2.31
C GLY A 130 17.60 3.70 1.29
N VAL A 131 16.83 4.72 1.67
CA VAL A 131 16.34 5.72 0.69
C VAL A 131 17.45 6.74 0.34
N PRO A 132 17.80 6.94 -0.95
CA PRO A 132 18.39 8.19 -1.37
C PRO A 132 17.27 9.24 -1.36
N ARG A 133 17.46 10.33 -0.60
CA ARG A 133 16.58 11.50 -0.70
C ARG A 133 16.62 11.98 -2.15
N VAL A 134 15.48 11.89 -2.84
CA VAL A 134 15.26 12.63 -4.10
C VAL A 134 14.74 14.01 -3.73
#